data_AF-N0E2F5-F1
#
_entry.id   AF-N0E2F5-F1
#
_cell.length_a   1.000
_cell.length_b   1.000
_cell.length_c   1.000
_cell.angle_alpha   90.00
_cell.angle_beta   90.00
_cell.angle_gamma   90.00
#
_symmetry.space_group_name_H-M   'P 1'
#
loop_
_entity.id
_entity.type
_entity.pdbx_description
1 polymer ?
#
loop_
_entity_poly.entity_id
_entity_poly.type
_entity_poly.pdbx_seq_one_letter_code
_entity_poly.pdbx_strand_id
1 'polypeptide(L)'
;MPRAPLDVPALASAVRAGERGAIARAITLVESHRGDHREAAGELLALLTPDTGKAVRVGITGVPGAGKSTFINAMGSRLVARGEKVAVVAVDPSSRRTGGSILGDRTRMADLTASDAAFVRPSPSGRHLGGVARATRESMLVLEAAGYGVVIVETVGVGQNEIAVSEMVDTFLLLTLARSGDQLQGIKRGILELADVIAVNKADGDGAGPARVAARELAGAMRLMMPGDVRRPPVLTCSAQTGDGLDEVWDAVLAHRSWLEEQGSLEARRAQQQEDWMWAMVDAHLHDAVREHASVLAIRDQLAAQVRAGQVSAVEGTARILEAFSADPQR
;
A
#
# COMPACT_ATOMS: atom_id res chain seq x y z
N MET A 1 35.82 -7.51 5.93
CA MET A 1 35.99 -6.10 6.33
C MET A 1 34.71 -5.63 6.99
N PRO A 2 34.75 -5.00 8.18
CA PRO A 2 33.56 -4.39 8.74
C PRO A 2 33.05 -3.31 7.78
N ARG A 3 31.76 -3.34 7.45
CA ARG A 3 31.11 -2.32 6.61
C ARG A 3 31.26 -0.98 7.33
N ALA A 4 31.69 0.06 6.62
CA ALA A 4 31.71 1.41 7.18
C ALA A 4 30.32 1.75 7.76
N PRO A 5 30.25 2.48 8.89
CA PRO A 5 28.97 2.91 9.46
C PRO A 5 28.16 3.66 8.40
N LEU A 6 26.85 3.41 8.36
CA LEU A 6 25.95 4.04 7.40
C LEU A 6 25.88 5.54 7.68
N ASP A 7 26.32 6.36 6.74
CA ASP A 7 26.18 7.82 6.81
C ASP A 7 24.76 8.21 6.37
N VAL A 8 23.87 8.38 7.35
CA VAL A 8 22.45 8.71 7.13
C VAL A 8 22.26 10.09 6.47
N PRO A 9 22.94 11.18 6.91
CA PRO A 9 22.87 12.46 6.23
C PRO A 9 23.32 12.43 4.76
N ALA A 10 24.39 11.70 4.44
CA ALA A 10 24.83 11.54 3.05
C ALA A 10 23.80 10.75 2.23
N LEU A 11 23.22 9.69 2.80
CA LEU A 11 22.16 8.93 2.14
C LEU A 11 20.93 9.78 1.87
N ALA A 12 20.49 10.60 2.84
CA ALA A 12 19.35 11.51 2.68
C ALA A 12 19.60 12.53 1.55
N SER A 13 20.81 13.10 1.48
CA SER A 13 21.19 14.05 0.43
C SER A 13 21.18 13.39 -0.96
N ALA A 14 21.68 12.17 -1.08
CA ALA A 14 21.66 11.41 -2.33
C ALA A 14 20.22 11.01 -2.75
N VAL A 15 19.33 10.72 -1.80
CA VAL A 15 17.89 10.49 -2.07
C VAL A 15 17.26 11.76 -2.65
N ARG A 16 17.48 12.92 -2.05
CA ARG A 16 16.96 14.21 -2.56
C ARG A 16 17.50 14.56 -3.95
N ALA A 17 18.75 14.17 -4.24
CA ALA A 17 19.34 14.31 -5.57
C ALA A 17 18.74 13.34 -6.61
N GLY A 18 17.83 12.44 -6.20
CA GLY A 18 17.16 11.49 -7.08
C GLY A 18 18.05 10.32 -7.51
N GLU A 19 19.15 10.04 -6.80
CA GLU A 19 20.07 8.96 -7.15
C GLU A 19 19.40 7.60 -6.97
N ARG A 20 19.09 6.90 -8.08
CA ARG A 20 18.38 5.59 -8.07
C ARG A 20 19.00 4.57 -7.12
N GLY A 21 20.33 4.51 -7.06
CA GLY A 21 21.05 3.61 -6.16
C GLY A 21 20.85 3.98 -4.68
N ALA A 22 20.84 5.27 -4.35
CA ALA A 22 20.57 5.75 -2.99
C ALA A 22 19.13 5.46 -2.58
N ILE A 23 18.16 5.72 -3.46
CA ILE A 23 16.74 5.42 -3.24
C ILE A 23 16.53 3.93 -2.94
N ALA A 24 17.12 3.04 -3.74
CA ALA A 24 17.03 1.60 -3.51
C ALA A 24 17.66 1.16 -2.17
N ARG A 25 18.78 1.77 -1.76
CA ARG A 25 19.40 1.53 -0.46
C ARG A 25 18.55 2.05 0.70
N ALA A 26 17.99 3.24 0.58
CA ALA A 26 17.07 3.84 1.56
C ALA A 26 15.83 2.96 1.76
N ILE A 27 15.20 2.51 0.66
CA ILE A 27 14.06 1.59 0.72
C ILE A 27 14.46 0.27 1.40
N THR A 28 15.62 -0.28 1.07
CA THR A 28 16.12 -1.51 1.70
C THR A 28 16.41 -1.33 3.20
N LEU A 29 16.81 -0.11 3.62
CA LEU A 29 17.02 0.22 5.02
C LEU A 29 15.70 0.25 5.80
N VAL A 30 14.67 0.93 5.29
CA VAL A 30 13.35 1.01 5.94
C VAL A 30 12.61 -0.34 5.95
N GLU A 31 12.84 -1.19 4.95
CA GLU A 31 12.33 -2.56 4.92
C GLU A 31 13.02 -3.51 5.92
N SER A 32 14.13 -3.08 6.54
CA SER A 32 14.96 -3.98 7.35
C SER A 32 14.40 -4.23 8.75
N HIS A 33 14.45 -5.49 9.18
CA HIS A 33 14.07 -5.89 10.55
C HIS A 33 15.23 -5.87 11.56
N ARG A 34 16.43 -5.43 11.18
CA ARG A 34 17.57 -5.36 12.11
C ARG A 34 17.46 -4.14 13.02
N GLY A 35 17.81 -4.28 14.29
CA GLY A 35 17.69 -3.21 15.29
C GLY A 35 18.48 -1.95 14.91
N ASP A 36 19.75 -2.12 14.54
CA ASP A 36 20.65 -1.05 14.06
C ASP A 36 20.09 -0.33 12.82
N HIS A 37 19.51 -1.08 11.88
CA HIS A 37 18.89 -0.50 10.70
C HIS A 37 17.61 0.27 11.00
N ARG A 38 16.82 -0.15 12.00
CA ARG A 38 15.58 0.56 12.37
C ARG A 38 15.84 1.95 12.92
N GLU A 39 16.89 2.10 13.72
CA GLU A 39 17.29 3.41 14.26
C GLU A 39 17.74 4.34 13.12
N ALA A 40 18.64 3.86 12.25
CA ALA A 40 19.09 4.60 11.09
C ALA A 40 17.95 4.93 10.09
N ALA A 41 16.96 4.03 9.93
CA ALA A 41 15.77 4.27 9.13
C ALA A 41 14.91 5.41 9.72
N GLY A 42 14.75 5.45 11.04
CA GLY A 42 14.02 6.51 11.72
C GLY A 42 14.69 7.88 11.52
N GLU A 43 16.02 7.95 11.68
CA GLU A 43 16.79 9.17 11.41
C GLU A 43 16.66 9.61 9.94
N LEU A 44 16.79 8.67 9.00
CA LEU A 44 16.64 8.94 7.57
C LEU A 44 15.24 9.52 7.25
N LEU A 45 14.17 8.90 7.75
CA LEU A 45 12.81 9.36 7.51
C LEU A 45 12.56 10.74 8.12
N ALA A 46 13.09 11.01 9.32
CA ALA A 46 12.98 12.32 9.95
C ALA A 46 13.65 13.41 9.09
N LEU A 47 14.82 13.12 8.51
CA LEU A 47 15.49 14.04 7.58
C LEU A 47 14.70 14.26 6.29
N LEU A 48 14.07 13.22 5.73
CA LEU A 48 13.34 13.30 4.46
C LEU A 48 11.92 13.88 4.60
N THR A 49 11.31 13.82 5.79
CA THR A 49 9.92 14.27 6.06
C THR A 49 9.57 15.65 5.48
N PRO A 50 10.42 16.70 5.60
CA PRO A 50 10.11 18.03 5.03
C PRO A 50 9.90 18.05 3.51
N ASP A 51 10.43 17.06 2.80
CA ASP A 51 10.36 16.95 1.33
C ASP A 51 9.17 16.10 0.85
N THR A 52 8.34 15.59 1.77
CA THR A 52 7.22 14.67 1.48
C THR A 52 5.88 15.39 1.35
N GLY A 53 4.84 14.64 0.97
CA GLY A 53 3.45 15.13 0.90
C GLY A 53 3.10 15.87 -0.38
N LYS A 54 3.99 16.00 -1.36
CA LYS A 54 3.66 16.70 -2.62
C LYS A 54 3.09 15.78 -3.70
N ALA A 55 3.31 14.46 -3.59
CA ALA A 55 2.89 13.52 -4.60
C ALA A 55 1.38 13.25 -4.58
N VAL A 56 0.87 12.81 -5.73
CA VAL A 56 -0.43 12.16 -5.87
C VAL A 56 -0.28 10.70 -5.43
N ARG A 57 -0.90 10.32 -4.31
CA ARG A 57 -0.89 8.95 -3.79
C ARG A 57 -2.14 8.21 -4.26
N VAL A 58 -1.95 7.16 -5.05
CA VAL A 58 -3.08 6.40 -5.62
C VAL A 58 -2.96 4.93 -5.26
N GLY A 59 -3.94 4.41 -4.55
CA GLY A 59 -4.06 2.97 -4.29
C GLY A 59 -4.78 2.32 -5.45
N ILE A 60 -4.24 1.24 -6.02
CA ILE A 60 -4.88 0.50 -7.10
C ILE A 60 -5.12 -0.92 -6.63
N THR A 61 -6.41 -1.27 -6.56
CA THR A 61 -6.87 -2.64 -6.32
C THR A 61 -7.68 -3.14 -7.49
N GLY A 62 -7.93 -4.43 -7.56
CA GLY A 62 -8.84 -4.96 -8.55
C GLY A 62 -9.14 -6.43 -8.38
N VAL A 63 -10.27 -6.85 -8.95
CA VAL A 63 -10.64 -8.26 -8.93
C VAL A 63 -9.65 -9.09 -9.77
N PRO A 64 -9.44 -10.38 -9.46
CA PRO A 64 -8.57 -11.24 -10.25
C PRO A 64 -8.92 -11.20 -11.74
N GLY A 65 -7.91 -11.02 -12.59
CA GLY A 65 -8.09 -10.97 -14.05
C GLY A 65 -8.51 -9.60 -14.62
N ALA A 66 -8.74 -8.58 -13.78
CA ALA A 66 -9.09 -7.22 -14.23
C ALA A 66 -7.97 -6.52 -15.03
N GLY A 67 -6.76 -7.10 -15.10
CA GLY A 67 -5.64 -6.54 -15.87
C GLY A 67 -4.88 -5.44 -15.13
N LYS A 68 -4.83 -5.48 -13.79
CA LYS A 68 -4.19 -4.46 -12.94
C LYS A 68 -2.74 -4.15 -13.32
N SER A 69 -1.87 -5.14 -13.46
CA SER A 69 -0.47 -4.89 -13.83
C SER A 69 -0.34 -4.30 -15.23
N THR A 70 -1.16 -4.73 -16.19
CA THR A 70 -1.23 -4.13 -17.54
C THR A 70 -1.71 -2.68 -17.48
N PHE A 71 -2.72 -2.40 -16.66
CA PHE A 71 -3.24 -1.07 -16.42
C PHE A 71 -2.17 -0.15 -15.80
N ILE A 72 -1.47 -0.61 -14.77
CA ILE A 72 -0.39 0.16 -14.12
C ILE A 72 0.75 0.42 -15.10
N ASN A 73 1.15 -0.58 -15.91
CA ASN A 73 2.16 -0.39 -16.95
C ASN A 73 1.75 0.69 -17.94
N ALA A 74 0.54 0.59 -18.50
CA ALA A 74 0.04 1.51 -19.52
C ALA A 74 -0.16 2.93 -18.96
N MET A 75 -0.80 3.05 -17.79
CA MET A 75 -1.02 4.33 -17.11
C MET A 75 0.32 4.96 -16.71
N GLY A 76 1.19 4.22 -16.04
CA GLY A 76 2.49 4.73 -15.61
C GLY A 76 3.36 5.18 -16.78
N SER A 77 3.39 4.42 -17.87
CA SER A 77 4.16 4.78 -19.08
C SER A 77 3.62 6.04 -19.72
N ARG A 78 2.29 6.22 -19.70
CA ARG A 78 1.64 7.44 -20.21
C ARG A 78 1.95 8.67 -19.36
N LEU A 79 1.96 8.52 -18.03
CA LEU A 79 2.36 9.59 -17.11
C LEU A 79 3.83 9.97 -17.29
N VAL A 80 4.72 8.97 -17.41
CA VAL A 80 6.12 9.18 -17.77
C VAL A 80 6.26 9.95 -19.08
N ALA A 81 5.48 9.59 -20.11
CA ALA A 81 5.49 10.30 -21.39
C ALA A 81 5.00 11.76 -21.29
N ARG A 82 4.25 12.11 -20.24
CA ARG A 82 3.84 13.48 -19.90
C ARG A 82 4.87 14.25 -19.07
N GLY A 83 6.01 13.62 -18.76
CA GLY A 83 7.08 14.21 -17.95
C GLY A 83 7.00 13.92 -16.46
N GLU A 84 6.06 13.09 -16.01
CA GLU A 84 5.92 12.73 -14.60
C GLU A 84 6.96 11.69 -14.15
N LYS A 85 7.44 11.82 -12.91
CA LYS A 85 8.18 10.76 -12.23
C LYS A 85 7.22 9.87 -11.47
N VAL A 86 7.16 8.59 -11.84
CA VAL A 86 6.16 7.63 -11.33
C VAL A 86 6.83 6.54 -10.50
N ALA A 87 6.37 6.35 -9.27
CA ALA A 87 6.76 5.22 -8.44
C ALA A 87 5.61 4.23 -8.29
N VAL A 88 5.92 2.94 -8.30
CA VAL A 88 4.99 1.85 -8.03
C VAL A 88 5.54 1.02 -6.88
N VAL A 89 4.77 0.90 -5.80
CA VAL A 89 5.08 0.04 -4.65
C VAL A 89 3.95 -0.96 -4.46
N ALA A 90 4.29 -2.22 -4.18
CA ALA A 90 3.28 -3.27 -3.99
C ALA A 90 3.09 -3.63 -2.50
N VAL A 91 1.87 -4.07 -2.16
CA VAL A 91 1.53 -4.63 -0.84
C VAL A 91 1.06 -6.08 -1.02
N ASP A 92 1.90 -7.03 -0.61
CA ASP A 92 1.66 -8.47 -0.62
C ASP A 92 2.13 -9.14 0.70
N PRO A 93 1.23 -9.48 1.63
CA PRO A 93 1.58 -10.22 2.84
C PRO A 93 1.97 -11.67 2.56
N SER A 94 1.70 -12.21 1.35
CA SER A 94 2.07 -13.58 0.98
C SER A 94 3.50 -13.73 0.44
N SER A 95 4.20 -12.60 0.27
CA SER A 95 5.56 -12.50 -0.28
C SER A 95 6.60 -13.41 0.39
N ARG A 96 6.34 -13.87 1.63
CA ARG A 96 7.15 -14.86 2.35
C ARG A 96 7.27 -16.22 1.67
N ARG A 97 6.24 -16.72 0.98
CA ARG A 97 6.31 -18.04 0.30
C ARG A 97 7.12 -18.00 -0.99
N THR A 98 7.20 -16.83 -1.62
CA THR A 98 7.81 -16.64 -2.94
C THR A 98 9.15 -15.89 -2.89
N GLY A 99 9.57 -15.39 -1.71
CA GLY A 99 10.81 -14.63 -1.54
C GLY A 99 10.73 -13.19 -2.06
N GLY A 100 9.52 -12.62 -2.12
CA GLY A 100 9.22 -11.40 -2.87
C GLY A 100 9.08 -11.72 -4.36
N SER A 101 7.90 -11.47 -4.93
CA SER A 101 7.62 -11.61 -6.37
C SER A 101 8.39 -10.55 -7.18
N ILE A 102 9.72 -10.67 -7.26
CA ILE A 102 10.56 -9.71 -7.99
C ILE A 102 10.41 -9.90 -9.52
N LEU A 103 10.21 -11.14 -9.96
CA LEU A 103 10.25 -11.53 -11.39
C LEU A 103 8.88 -11.48 -12.09
N GLY A 104 7.79 -11.82 -11.38
CA GLY A 104 6.44 -11.87 -11.95
C GLY A 104 5.86 -10.50 -12.28
N ASP A 105 6.18 -9.49 -11.46
CA ASP A 105 5.62 -8.13 -11.63
C ASP A 105 6.44 -7.28 -12.60
N ARG A 106 7.78 -7.45 -12.64
CA ARG A 106 8.64 -6.74 -13.60
C ARG A 106 8.41 -7.16 -15.06
N THR A 107 8.10 -8.43 -15.30
CA THR A 107 7.79 -8.90 -16.66
C THR A 107 6.45 -8.39 -17.18
N ARG A 108 5.49 -8.11 -16.27
CA ARG A 108 4.16 -7.57 -16.62
C ARG A 108 4.13 -6.04 -16.76
N MET A 109 5.14 -5.36 -16.24
CA MET A 109 5.31 -3.90 -16.31
C MET A 109 6.63 -3.52 -17.01
N ALA A 110 6.92 -4.17 -18.14
CA ALA A 110 8.21 -4.07 -18.81
C ALA A 110 8.52 -2.63 -19.27
N ASP A 111 7.57 -1.96 -19.92
CA ASP A 111 7.75 -0.61 -20.47
C ASP A 111 8.01 0.40 -19.35
N LEU A 112 7.21 0.34 -18.29
CA LEU A 112 7.36 1.22 -17.14
C LEU A 112 8.69 0.96 -16.42
N THR A 113 9.08 -0.31 -16.24
CA THR A 113 10.33 -0.66 -15.56
C THR A 113 11.57 -0.23 -16.35
N ALA A 114 11.47 -0.08 -17.67
CA ALA A 114 12.57 0.37 -18.53
C ALA A 114 12.83 1.88 -18.45
N SER A 115 11.90 2.68 -17.91
CA SER A 115 12.05 4.13 -17.82
C SER A 115 12.86 4.56 -16.59
N ASP A 116 13.82 5.46 -16.80
CA ASP A 116 14.56 6.11 -15.71
C ASP A 116 13.69 7.05 -14.86
N ALA A 117 12.58 7.54 -15.41
CA ALA A 117 11.58 8.33 -14.68
C ALA A 117 10.65 7.48 -13.82
N ALA A 118 10.74 6.15 -13.91
CA ALA A 118 9.90 5.23 -13.16
C ALA A 118 10.68 4.42 -12.11
N PHE A 119 10.07 4.14 -10.96
CA PHE A 119 10.65 3.27 -9.94
C PHE A 119 9.64 2.23 -9.49
N VAL A 120 9.94 0.95 -9.75
CA VAL A 120 9.05 -0.17 -9.38
C VAL A 120 9.69 -0.99 -8.27
N ARG A 121 9.05 -1.01 -7.10
CA ARG A 121 9.45 -1.80 -5.93
C ARG A 121 8.44 -2.92 -5.67
N PRO A 122 8.85 -4.19 -5.80
CA PRO A 122 8.03 -5.33 -5.37
C PRO A 122 7.69 -5.26 -3.89
N SER A 123 6.67 -6.00 -3.47
CA SER A 123 6.26 -6.00 -2.06
C SER A 123 7.41 -6.42 -1.13
N PRO A 124 7.60 -5.74 0.01
CA PRO A 124 8.58 -6.17 0.99
C PRO A 124 8.21 -7.55 1.56
N SER A 125 9.24 -8.25 2.05
CA SER A 125 9.07 -9.51 2.76
C SER A 125 8.67 -9.22 4.21
N GLY A 126 7.45 -9.57 4.62
CA GLY A 126 6.95 -9.32 5.97
C GLY A 126 6.39 -10.55 6.66
N ARG A 127 6.39 -10.55 8.01
CA ARG A 127 5.81 -11.65 8.82
C ARG A 127 4.27 -11.60 8.85
N HIS A 128 3.73 -10.38 8.82
CA HIS A 128 2.31 -10.05 8.93
C HIS A 128 2.04 -8.79 8.09
N LEU A 129 0.77 -8.56 7.77
CA LEU A 129 0.31 -7.42 6.95
C LEU A 129 0.82 -6.07 7.48
N GLY A 130 0.80 -5.85 8.80
CA GLY A 130 1.26 -4.60 9.41
C GLY A 130 2.73 -4.25 9.10
N GLY A 131 3.62 -5.24 9.05
CA GLY A 131 5.03 -5.01 8.71
C GLY A 131 5.24 -4.69 7.22
N VAL A 132 4.43 -5.26 6.34
CA VAL A 132 4.45 -4.94 4.90
C VAL A 132 3.91 -3.53 4.68
N ALA A 133 2.75 -3.21 5.27
CA ALA A 133 2.14 -1.90 5.17
C ALA A 133 3.06 -0.78 5.71
N ARG A 134 3.79 -1.04 6.80
CA ARG A 134 4.85 -0.17 7.31
C ARG A 134 5.87 0.17 6.25
N ALA A 135 6.54 -0.87 5.76
CA ALA A 135 7.66 -0.71 4.85
C ALA A 135 7.20 -0.04 3.55
N THR A 136 5.98 -0.31 3.09
CA THR A 136 5.38 0.39 1.95
C THR A 136 5.19 1.87 2.23
N ARG A 137 4.58 2.26 3.36
CA ARG A 137 4.40 3.69 3.73
C ARG A 137 5.74 4.42 3.85
N GLU A 138 6.71 3.83 4.54
CA GLU A 138 8.05 4.41 4.68
C GLU A 138 8.75 4.55 3.31
N SER A 139 8.55 3.58 2.40
CA SER A 139 9.04 3.66 1.03
C SER A 139 8.39 4.79 0.24
N MET A 140 7.09 5.04 0.44
CA MET A 140 6.40 6.18 -0.20
C MET A 140 7.05 7.50 0.20
N LEU A 141 7.39 7.69 1.47
CA LEU A 141 8.08 8.91 1.95
C LEU A 141 9.45 9.09 1.29
N VAL A 142 10.23 8.01 1.18
CA VAL A 142 11.53 8.04 0.47
C VAL A 142 11.36 8.44 -1.00
N LEU A 143 10.33 7.90 -1.68
CA LEU A 143 10.05 8.19 -3.08
C LEU A 143 9.59 9.62 -3.28
N GLU A 144 8.72 10.14 -2.41
CA GLU A 144 8.29 11.54 -2.46
C GLU A 144 9.47 12.50 -2.29
N ALA A 145 10.34 12.25 -1.30
CA ALA A 145 11.53 13.05 -1.07
C ALA A 145 12.55 12.96 -2.23
N ALA A 146 12.52 11.89 -3.03
CA ALA A 146 13.29 11.74 -4.26
C ALA A 146 12.65 12.42 -5.50
N GLY A 147 11.56 13.16 -5.29
CA GLY A 147 10.87 13.93 -6.33
C GLY A 147 9.96 13.10 -7.23
N TYR A 148 9.48 11.93 -6.80
CA TYR A 148 8.42 11.22 -7.51
C TYR A 148 7.08 11.91 -7.25
N GLY A 149 6.52 12.55 -8.27
CA GLY A 149 5.25 13.29 -8.20
C GLY A 149 4.01 12.39 -8.18
N VAL A 150 4.16 11.14 -8.61
CA VAL A 150 3.09 10.13 -8.57
C VAL A 150 3.58 8.88 -7.86
N VAL A 151 2.84 8.43 -6.84
CA VAL A 151 3.12 7.20 -6.10
C VAL A 151 1.91 6.29 -6.16
N ILE A 152 2.04 5.19 -6.89
CA ILE A 152 1.02 4.15 -7.05
C ILE A 152 1.30 3.04 -6.04
N VAL A 153 0.29 2.69 -5.24
CA VAL A 153 0.33 1.57 -4.30
C VAL A 153 -0.57 0.45 -4.81
N GLU A 154 0.02 -0.66 -5.26
CA GLU A 154 -0.70 -1.80 -5.82
C GLU A 154 -1.01 -2.85 -4.74
N THR A 155 -2.26 -3.30 -4.64
CA THR A 155 -2.57 -4.52 -3.87
C THR A 155 -2.19 -5.75 -4.67
N VAL A 156 -1.54 -6.73 -4.04
CA VAL A 156 -1.19 -8.00 -4.68
C VAL A 156 -1.75 -9.17 -3.86
N GLY A 157 -2.23 -10.20 -4.56
CA GLY A 157 -2.69 -11.45 -3.95
C GLY A 157 -4.12 -11.43 -3.40
N VAL A 158 -4.41 -12.42 -2.55
CA VAL A 158 -5.69 -12.59 -1.83
C VAL A 158 -5.50 -12.24 -0.36
N GLY A 159 -6.28 -11.30 0.18
CA GLY A 159 -6.10 -10.82 1.55
C GLY A 159 -7.04 -9.65 1.90
N GLN A 160 -6.81 -9.01 3.05
CA GLN A 160 -7.41 -7.72 3.46
C GLN A 160 -6.41 -6.57 3.20
N ASN A 161 -5.74 -6.60 2.05
CA ASN A 161 -4.70 -5.62 1.72
C ASN A 161 -5.33 -4.29 1.28
N GLU A 162 -6.58 -4.34 0.84
CA GLU A 162 -7.32 -3.22 0.29
C GLU A 162 -7.52 -2.12 1.34
N ILE A 163 -7.85 -2.48 2.58
CA ILE A 163 -8.01 -1.53 3.69
C ILE A 163 -6.69 -0.83 4.00
N ALA A 164 -5.61 -1.60 4.20
CA ALA A 164 -4.30 -1.05 4.49
C ALA A 164 -3.82 -0.09 3.39
N VAL A 165 -4.07 -0.42 2.12
CA VAL A 165 -3.74 0.46 0.99
C VAL A 165 -4.64 1.70 0.97
N SER A 166 -5.95 1.58 1.19
CA SER A 166 -6.84 2.76 1.23
C SER A 166 -6.47 3.74 2.34
N GLU A 167 -5.94 3.25 3.45
CA GLU A 167 -5.52 4.08 4.59
C GLU A 167 -4.18 4.81 4.37
N MET A 168 -3.45 4.55 3.27
CA MET A 168 -2.15 5.20 3.00
C MET A 168 -2.11 6.08 1.77
N VAL A 169 -3.23 6.18 1.04
CA VAL A 169 -3.33 6.90 -0.23
C VAL A 169 -4.39 7.99 -0.16
N ASP A 170 -4.36 8.91 -1.13
CA ASP A 170 -5.35 9.99 -1.21
C ASP A 170 -6.60 9.53 -1.96
N THR A 171 -6.38 8.77 -3.04
CA THR A 171 -7.40 8.23 -3.94
C THR A 171 -7.24 6.72 -4.05
N PHE A 172 -8.33 5.98 -3.80
CA PHE A 172 -8.38 4.53 -3.98
C PHE A 172 -9.15 4.15 -5.26
N LEU A 173 -8.42 3.65 -6.25
CA LEU A 173 -8.92 3.23 -7.56
C LEU A 173 -9.24 1.73 -7.55
N LEU A 174 -10.51 1.39 -7.80
CA LEU A 174 -10.96 0.02 -7.99
C LEU A 174 -11.02 -0.33 -9.48
N LEU A 175 -10.19 -1.29 -9.90
CA LEU A 175 -10.22 -1.86 -11.24
C LEU A 175 -11.10 -3.12 -11.27
N THR A 176 -12.11 -3.12 -12.14
CA THR A 176 -12.99 -4.26 -12.37
C THR A 176 -13.04 -4.64 -13.85
N LEU A 177 -13.77 -5.70 -14.17
CA LEU A 177 -14.07 -6.12 -15.55
C LEU A 177 -15.57 -6.41 -15.65
N ALA A 178 -16.12 -6.32 -16.86
CA ALA A 178 -17.47 -6.79 -17.11
C ALA A 178 -17.56 -8.30 -16.84
N ARG A 179 -18.51 -8.70 -16.00
CA ARG A 179 -18.85 -10.12 -15.75
C ARG A 179 -20.19 -10.45 -16.38
N SER A 180 -20.41 -11.73 -16.68
CA SER A 180 -21.76 -12.24 -16.96
C SER A 180 -22.55 -12.30 -15.65
N GLY A 181 -23.70 -11.65 -15.60
CA GLY A 181 -24.54 -11.59 -14.40
C GLY A 181 -24.26 -10.35 -13.52
N ASP A 182 -24.39 -10.49 -12.20
CA ASP A 182 -24.28 -9.38 -11.26
C ASP A 182 -22.84 -8.86 -11.15
N GLN A 183 -22.63 -7.59 -11.49
CA GLN A 183 -21.32 -6.93 -11.44
C GLN A 183 -20.78 -6.77 -10.02
N LEU A 184 -21.66 -6.79 -9.02
CA LEU A 184 -21.26 -6.75 -7.61
C LEU A 184 -20.72 -8.12 -7.15
N GLN A 185 -21.05 -9.20 -7.87
CA GLN A 185 -20.64 -10.55 -7.52
C GLN A 185 -19.13 -10.75 -7.76
N GLY A 186 -18.37 -10.74 -6.67
CA GLY A 186 -16.92 -10.88 -6.66
C GLY A 186 -16.17 -9.61 -6.24
N ILE A 187 -16.88 -8.49 -6.07
CA ILE A 187 -16.37 -7.34 -5.33
C ILE A 187 -16.74 -7.57 -3.86
N LYS A 188 -15.75 -7.57 -2.95
CA LYS A 188 -16.08 -7.63 -1.52
C LYS A 188 -16.83 -6.35 -1.15
N ARG A 189 -17.96 -6.48 -0.46
CA ARG A 189 -18.82 -5.34 -0.07
C ARG A 189 -18.02 -4.17 0.51
N GLY A 190 -17.09 -4.44 1.41
CA GLY A 190 -16.23 -3.43 2.02
C GLY A 190 -15.18 -2.78 1.10
N ILE A 191 -14.83 -3.37 -0.06
CA ILE A 191 -13.89 -2.74 -1.02
C ILE A 191 -14.59 -1.64 -1.82
N LEU A 192 -15.86 -1.86 -2.18
CA LEU A 192 -16.62 -0.89 -2.98
C LEU A 192 -16.86 0.41 -2.20
N GLU A 193 -17.01 0.29 -0.87
CA GLU A 193 -17.15 1.41 0.07
C GLU A 193 -15.87 2.25 0.20
N LEU A 194 -14.70 1.68 -0.13
CA LEU A 194 -13.41 2.38 -0.08
C LEU A 194 -13.06 3.07 -1.41
N ALA A 195 -13.77 2.77 -2.51
CA ALA A 195 -13.40 3.25 -3.83
C ALA A 195 -13.73 4.74 -3.99
N ASP A 196 -12.75 5.52 -4.45
CA ASP A 196 -12.94 6.94 -4.82
C ASP A 196 -13.14 7.12 -6.33
N VAL A 197 -12.64 6.16 -7.11
CA VAL A 197 -12.77 6.03 -8.57
C VAL A 197 -12.92 4.55 -8.91
N ILE A 198 -13.80 4.23 -9.86
CA ILE A 198 -14.00 2.86 -10.35
C ILE A 198 -13.75 2.83 -11.85
N ALA A 199 -12.94 1.89 -12.31
CA ALA A 199 -12.65 1.68 -13.74
C ALA A 199 -13.00 0.25 -14.15
N VAL A 200 -13.90 0.11 -15.13
CA VAL A 200 -14.20 -1.16 -15.80
C VAL A 200 -13.25 -1.31 -16.98
N ASN A 201 -12.22 -2.15 -16.80
CA ASN A 201 -11.18 -2.39 -17.78
C ASN A 201 -11.63 -3.38 -18.88
N LYS A 202 -10.80 -3.55 -19.92
CA LYS A 202 -11.04 -4.39 -21.10
C LYS A 202 -12.25 -3.93 -21.92
N ALA A 203 -12.46 -2.62 -21.98
CA ALA A 203 -13.51 -2.00 -22.78
C ALA A 203 -13.10 -1.84 -24.25
N ASP A 204 -12.54 -2.89 -24.85
CA ASP A 204 -12.04 -2.96 -26.22
C ASP A 204 -12.70 -4.12 -26.99
N GLY A 205 -12.75 -4.01 -28.32
CA GLY A 205 -13.38 -5.01 -29.19
C GLY A 205 -14.77 -5.44 -28.71
N ASP A 206 -14.97 -6.74 -28.55
CA ASP A 206 -16.22 -7.34 -28.06
C ASP A 206 -16.51 -7.02 -26.57
N GLY A 207 -15.49 -6.59 -25.81
CA GLY A 207 -15.60 -6.19 -24.41
C GLY A 207 -16.17 -4.78 -24.20
N ALA A 208 -16.14 -3.92 -25.23
CA ALA A 208 -16.56 -2.52 -25.11
C ALA A 208 -18.06 -2.35 -24.78
N GLY A 209 -18.92 -3.21 -25.32
CA GLY A 209 -20.36 -3.20 -25.02
C GLY A 209 -20.66 -3.63 -23.57
N PRO A 210 -20.23 -4.85 -23.16
CA PRO A 210 -20.36 -5.34 -21.79
C PRO A 210 -19.77 -4.40 -20.75
N ALA A 211 -18.60 -3.79 -20.99
CA ALA A 211 -17.97 -2.85 -20.06
C ALA A 211 -18.84 -1.60 -19.82
N ARG A 212 -19.48 -1.06 -20.86
CA ARG A 212 -20.40 0.08 -20.74
C ARG A 212 -21.67 -0.26 -19.95
N VAL A 213 -22.20 -1.48 -20.13
CA VAL A 213 -23.34 -1.95 -19.34
C VAL A 213 -22.94 -2.09 -17.87
N ALA A 214 -21.82 -2.77 -17.61
CA ALA A 214 -21.32 -2.97 -16.26
C ALA A 214 -21.02 -1.64 -15.53
N ALA A 215 -20.44 -0.66 -16.23
CA ALA A 215 -20.19 0.67 -15.68
C ALA A 215 -21.50 1.38 -15.28
N ARG A 216 -22.56 1.27 -16.09
CA ARG A 216 -23.88 1.85 -15.78
C ARG A 216 -24.55 1.17 -14.59
N GLU A 217 -24.47 -0.16 -14.52
CA GLU A 217 -25.03 -0.94 -13.40
C GLU A 217 -24.33 -0.60 -12.09
N LEU A 218 -22.99 -0.58 -12.08
CA LEU A 218 -22.20 -0.18 -10.92
C LEU A 218 -22.48 1.28 -10.53
N ALA A 219 -22.56 2.20 -11.48
CA ALA A 219 -22.94 3.58 -11.20
C ALA A 219 -24.36 3.71 -10.62
N GLY A 220 -25.28 2.81 -11.00
CA GLY A 220 -26.61 2.71 -10.40
C GLY A 220 -26.54 2.21 -8.95
N ALA A 221 -25.77 1.15 -8.69
CA ALA A 221 -25.57 0.60 -7.35
C ALA A 221 -24.94 1.64 -6.40
N MET A 222 -23.91 2.37 -6.86
CA MET A 222 -23.28 3.43 -6.05
C MET A 222 -24.25 4.53 -5.65
N ARG A 223 -25.21 4.89 -6.51
CA ARG A 223 -26.26 5.88 -6.16
C ARG A 223 -27.19 5.38 -5.07
N LEU A 224 -27.49 4.08 -5.04
CA LEU A 224 -28.33 3.46 -4.01
C LEU A 224 -27.57 3.31 -2.69
N MET A 225 -26.28 2.98 -2.74
CA MET A 225 -25.43 2.81 -1.55
C MET A 225 -25.03 4.13 -0.90
N MET A 226 -24.91 5.20 -1.68
CA MET A 226 -24.49 6.54 -1.21
C MET A 226 -25.60 7.58 -1.48
N PRO A 227 -26.70 7.54 -0.70
CA PRO A 227 -27.78 8.51 -0.80
C PRO A 227 -27.39 9.90 -0.29
N GLY A 228 -28.11 10.94 -0.72
CA GLY A 228 -27.85 12.33 -0.34
C GLY A 228 -26.69 12.98 -1.11
N ASP A 229 -26.05 13.97 -0.47
CA ASP A 229 -25.02 14.84 -1.06
C ASP A 229 -23.59 14.28 -0.93
N VAL A 230 -23.44 12.99 -0.67
CA VAL A 230 -22.13 12.34 -0.59
C VAL A 230 -21.49 12.28 -1.99
N ARG A 231 -20.21 12.67 -2.12
CA ARG A 231 -19.48 12.55 -3.39
C ARG A 231 -19.47 11.09 -3.83
N ARG A 232 -20.01 10.84 -5.01
CA ARG A 232 -20.07 9.49 -5.59
C ARG A 232 -18.84 9.22 -6.44
N PRO A 233 -18.21 8.04 -6.31
CA PRO A 233 -17.13 7.63 -7.18
C PRO A 233 -17.59 7.59 -8.64
N PRO A 234 -16.87 8.23 -9.58
CA PRO A 234 -17.15 8.04 -11.00
C PRO A 234 -16.86 6.59 -11.39
N VAL A 235 -17.73 6.03 -12.24
CA VAL A 235 -17.55 4.70 -12.82
C VAL A 235 -17.27 4.86 -14.31
N LEU A 236 -16.04 4.57 -14.70
CA LEU A 236 -15.50 4.79 -16.04
C LEU A 236 -15.21 3.46 -16.73
N THR A 237 -15.06 3.49 -18.05
CA THR A 237 -14.60 2.35 -18.84
C THR A 237 -13.24 2.67 -19.44
N CYS A 238 -12.33 1.69 -19.47
CA CYS A 238 -11.03 1.86 -20.11
C CYS A 238 -10.52 0.56 -20.74
N SER A 239 -9.51 0.66 -21.57
CA SER A 239 -8.70 -0.46 -22.04
C SER A 239 -7.23 -0.17 -21.79
N ALA A 240 -6.63 -0.94 -20.88
CA ALA A 240 -5.19 -0.95 -20.70
C ALA A 240 -4.43 -1.45 -21.93
N GLN A 241 -5.09 -2.17 -22.85
CA GLN A 241 -4.47 -2.73 -24.04
C GLN A 241 -4.39 -1.71 -25.18
N THR A 242 -5.45 -0.95 -25.43
CA THR A 242 -5.49 0.07 -26.50
C THR A 242 -5.08 1.45 -26.01
N GLY A 243 -5.20 1.70 -24.70
CA GLY A 243 -4.99 3.01 -24.07
C GLY A 243 -6.26 3.85 -23.97
N ASP A 244 -7.39 3.40 -24.54
CA ASP A 244 -8.65 4.14 -24.52
C ASP A 244 -9.18 4.29 -23.09
N GLY A 245 -9.67 5.48 -22.74
CA GLY A 245 -10.25 5.74 -21.42
C GLY A 245 -9.23 5.92 -20.29
N LEU A 246 -7.93 5.72 -20.53
CA LEU A 246 -6.90 5.85 -19.48
C LEU A 246 -6.75 7.30 -19.01
N ASP A 247 -6.88 8.27 -19.91
CA ASP A 247 -6.80 9.68 -19.56
C ASP A 247 -7.95 10.11 -18.68
N GLU A 248 -9.16 9.72 -19.04
CA GLU A 248 -10.37 10.02 -18.31
C GLU A 248 -10.33 9.41 -16.90
N VAL A 249 -9.75 8.21 -16.76
CA VAL A 249 -9.53 7.59 -15.45
C VAL A 249 -8.51 8.39 -14.63
N TRP A 250 -7.41 8.85 -15.24
CA TRP A 250 -6.42 9.67 -14.53
C TRP A 250 -6.97 11.05 -14.15
N ASP A 251 -7.72 11.68 -15.04
CA ASP A 251 -8.37 12.96 -14.79
C ASP A 251 -9.37 12.84 -13.63
N ALA A 252 -10.07 11.71 -13.50
CA ALA A 252 -10.92 11.44 -12.34
C ALA A 252 -10.13 11.28 -11.02
N VAL A 253 -8.94 10.72 -11.07
CA VAL A 253 -8.02 10.64 -9.91
C VAL A 253 -7.57 12.04 -9.50
N LEU A 254 -7.17 12.88 -10.46
CA LEU A 254 -6.78 14.27 -10.20
C LEU A 254 -7.97 15.10 -9.71
N ALA A 255 -9.15 14.94 -10.29
CA ALA A 255 -10.36 15.62 -9.85
C ALA A 255 -10.77 15.25 -8.42
N HIS A 256 -10.55 13.98 -8.01
CA HIS A 256 -10.75 13.60 -6.61
C HIS A 256 -9.77 14.31 -5.67
N ARG A 257 -8.48 14.36 -6.05
CA ARG A 257 -7.47 15.10 -5.29
C ARG A 257 -7.83 16.58 -5.17
N SER A 258 -8.16 17.24 -6.27
CA SER A 258 -8.54 18.66 -6.27
C SER A 258 -9.77 18.90 -5.39
N TRP A 259 -10.75 18.01 -5.44
CA TRP A 259 -11.90 18.08 -4.52
C TRP A 259 -11.48 17.96 -3.05
N LEU A 260 -10.56 17.06 -2.68
CA LEU A 260 -10.07 16.97 -1.31
C LEU A 260 -9.35 18.26 -0.85
N GLU A 261 -8.56 18.86 -1.74
CA GLU A 261 -7.84 20.12 -1.50
C GLU A 261 -8.80 21.31 -1.36
N GLU A 262 -9.79 21.44 -2.25
CA GLU A 262 -10.82 22.49 -2.20
C GLU A 262 -11.67 22.42 -0.93
N GLN A 263 -11.92 21.21 -0.41
CA GLN A 263 -12.62 20.99 0.86
C GLN A 263 -11.71 21.17 2.09
N GLY A 264 -10.40 21.40 1.91
CA GLY A 264 -9.41 21.43 3.00
C GLY A 264 -9.26 20.10 3.75
N SER A 265 -9.67 19.00 3.11
CA SER A 265 -9.76 17.67 3.72
C SER A 265 -8.56 16.77 3.40
N LEU A 266 -7.72 17.13 2.43
CA LEU A 266 -6.54 16.34 2.05
C LEU A 266 -5.52 16.27 3.21
N GLU A 267 -5.16 17.42 3.78
CA GLU A 267 -4.22 17.53 4.88
C GLU A 267 -4.76 16.83 6.13
N ALA A 268 -6.04 17.04 6.45
CA ALA A 268 -6.71 16.39 7.57
C ALA A 268 -6.75 14.87 7.40
N ARG A 269 -7.09 14.38 6.21
CA ARG A 269 -7.06 12.95 5.87
C ARG A 269 -5.66 12.38 6.08
N ARG A 270 -4.63 13.02 5.53
CA ARG A 270 -3.25 12.56 5.67
C ARG A 270 -2.75 12.62 7.11
N ALA A 271 -3.15 13.63 7.90
CA ALA A 271 -2.83 13.71 9.31
C ALA A 271 -3.44 12.55 10.10
N GLN A 272 -4.72 12.24 9.86
CA GLN A 272 -5.39 11.08 10.47
C GLN A 272 -4.67 9.78 10.08
N GLN A 273 -4.35 9.60 8.79
CA GLN A 273 -3.61 8.44 8.32
C GLN A 273 -2.23 8.30 8.98
N GLN A 274 -1.58 9.40 9.36
CA GLN A 274 -0.30 9.39 10.10
C GLN A 274 -0.51 9.03 11.58
N GLU A 275 -1.58 9.51 12.21
CA GLU A 275 -1.93 9.14 13.58
C GLU A 275 -2.28 7.65 13.68
N ASP A 276 -3.17 7.17 12.81
CA ASP A 276 -3.54 5.75 12.72
C ASP A 276 -2.31 4.88 12.49
N TRP A 277 -1.39 5.38 11.65
CA TRP A 277 -0.12 4.74 11.38
C TRP A 277 0.80 4.67 12.61
N MET A 278 0.91 5.75 13.38
CA MET A 278 1.66 5.78 14.62
C MET A 278 1.14 4.70 15.59
N TRP A 279 -0.17 4.61 15.78
CA TRP A 279 -0.77 3.60 16.65
C TRP A 279 -0.54 2.17 16.13
N ALA A 280 -0.67 1.94 14.83
CA ALA A 280 -0.36 0.63 14.24
C ALA A 280 1.11 0.21 14.47
N MET A 281 2.04 1.16 14.48
CA MET A 281 3.45 0.89 14.82
C MET A 281 3.65 0.60 16.31
N VAL A 282 2.96 1.33 17.20
CA VAL A 282 2.99 1.06 18.64
C VAL A 282 2.49 -0.35 18.92
N ASP A 283 1.36 -0.74 18.34
CA ASP A 283 0.77 -2.07 18.53
C ASP A 283 1.72 -3.18 18.04
N ALA A 284 2.32 -2.99 16.86
CA ALA A 284 3.30 -3.93 16.32
C ALA A 284 4.55 -4.03 17.22
N HIS A 285 5.04 -2.90 17.72
CA HIS A 285 6.20 -2.87 18.60
C HIS A 285 5.92 -3.56 19.95
N LEU A 286 4.77 -3.29 20.56
CA LEU A 286 4.36 -3.94 21.80
C LEU A 286 4.18 -5.45 21.61
N HIS A 287 3.63 -5.87 20.46
CA HIS A 287 3.48 -7.29 20.14
C HIS A 287 4.81 -8.03 20.06
N ASP A 288 5.80 -7.45 19.37
CA ASP A 288 7.15 -8.01 19.29
C ASP A 288 7.84 -7.96 20.66
N ALA A 289 7.76 -6.83 21.36
CA ALA A 289 8.36 -6.63 22.68
C ALA A 289 7.86 -7.67 23.69
N VAL A 290 6.55 -7.93 23.75
CA VAL A 290 5.98 -8.97 24.64
C VAL A 290 6.47 -10.36 24.27
N ARG A 291 6.54 -10.70 22.98
CA ARG A 291 6.89 -12.05 22.52
C ARG A 291 8.37 -12.38 22.63
N GLU A 292 9.23 -11.37 22.57
CA GLU A 292 10.69 -11.51 22.67
C GLU A 292 11.21 -11.27 24.09
N HIS A 293 10.35 -10.83 25.01
CA HIS A 293 10.73 -10.55 26.38
C HIS A 293 11.23 -11.79 27.13
N ALA A 294 12.38 -11.70 27.80
CA ALA A 294 13.02 -12.83 28.48
C ALA A 294 12.08 -13.53 29.49
N SER A 295 11.40 -12.75 30.33
CA SER A 295 10.45 -13.27 31.33
C SER A 295 9.22 -13.94 30.69
N VAL A 296 8.77 -13.50 29.51
CA VAL A 296 7.69 -14.16 28.76
C VAL A 296 8.20 -15.44 28.11
N LEU A 297 9.38 -15.41 27.48
CA LEU A 297 10.01 -16.58 26.87
C LEU A 297 10.21 -17.72 27.87
N ALA A 298 10.53 -17.40 29.13
CA ALA A 298 10.71 -18.38 30.19
C ALA A 298 9.45 -19.19 30.51
N ILE A 299 8.25 -18.60 30.38
CA ILE A 299 6.98 -19.26 30.72
C ILE A 299 6.17 -19.73 29.50
N ARG A 300 6.48 -19.19 28.31
CA ARG A 300 5.67 -19.30 27.09
C ARG A 300 5.28 -20.74 26.74
N ASP A 301 6.26 -21.63 26.66
CA ASP A 301 6.03 -22.97 26.09
C ASP A 301 5.23 -23.87 27.05
N GLN A 302 5.50 -23.76 28.36
CA GLN A 302 4.73 -24.44 29.40
C GLN A 302 3.29 -23.93 29.46
N LEU A 303 3.10 -22.61 29.48
CA LEU A 303 1.77 -22.01 29.53
C LEU A 303 0.95 -22.34 28.29
N ALA A 304 1.56 -22.33 27.10
CA ALA A 304 0.91 -22.76 25.87
C ALA A 304 0.46 -24.24 25.92
N ALA A 305 1.23 -25.12 26.56
CA ALA A 305 0.84 -26.50 26.76
C ALA A 305 -0.35 -26.63 27.73
N GLN A 306 -0.36 -25.87 28.83
CA GLN A 306 -1.46 -25.84 29.80
C GLN A 306 -2.76 -25.33 29.17
N VAL A 307 -2.69 -24.29 28.34
CA VAL A 307 -3.84 -23.77 27.59
C VAL A 307 -4.38 -24.80 26.61
N ARG A 308 -3.50 -25.46 25.83
CA ARG A 308 -3.93 -26.53 24.90
C ARG A 308 -4.57 -27.72 25.62
N ALA A 309 -4.12 -28.03 26.83
CA ALA A 309 -4.66 -29.10 27.65
C ALA A 309 -5.95 -28.71 28.41
N GLY A 310 -6.41 -27.45 28.30
CA GLY A 310 -7.58 -26.95 29.01
C GLY A 310 -7.38 -26.78 30.52
N GLN A 311 -6.14 -26.83 31.00
CA GLN A 311 -5.79 -26.67 32.43
C GLN A 311 -5.77 -25.19 32.85
N VAL A 312 -5.52 -24.30 31.88
CA VAL A 312 -5.54 -22.84 32.03
C VAL A 312 -6.39 -22.28 30.90
N SER A 313 -7.29 -21.35 31.20
CA SER A 313 -8.09 -20.70 30.15
C SER A 313 -7.24 -19.74 29.31
N ALA A 314 -7.66 -19.41 28.09
CA ALA A 314 -6.96 -18.42 27.27
C ALA A 314 -6.90 -17.03 27.95
N VAL A 315 -7.95 -16.66 28.70
CA VAL A 315 -8.03 -15.41 29.46
C VAL A 315 -6.98 -15.39 30.57
N GLU A 316 -6.90 -16.47 31.35
CA GLU A 316 -5.91 -16.61 32.42
C GLU A 316 -4.48 -16.68 31.87
N GLY A 317 -4.26 -17.42 30.79
CA GLY A 317 -2.97 -17.47 30.11
C GLY A 317 -2.52 -16.08 29.63
N THR A 318 -3.45 -15.26 29.13
CA THR A 318 -3.15 -13.86 28.74
C THR A 318 -2.71 -13.03 29.95
N ALA A 319 -3.43 -13.09 31.07
CA ALA A 319 -3.07 -12.37 32.28
C ALA A 319 -1.65 -12.73 32.77
N ARG A 320 -1.31 -14.03 32.80
CA ARG A 320 0.02 -14.50 33.22
C ARG A 320 1.15 -14.03 32.28
N ILE A 321 0.90 -13.96 30.98
CA ILE A 321 1.87 -13.40 30.01
C ILE A 321 2.10 -11.90 30.29
N LEU A 322 1.02 -11.14 30.53
CA LEU A 322 1.12 -9.70 30.80
C LEU A 322 1.77 -9.40 32.16
N GLU A 323 1.50 -10.21 33.19
CA GLU A 323 2.19 -10.14 34.48
C GLU A 323 3.70 -10.41 34.31
N ALA A 324 4.08 -11.46 33.59
CA ALA A 324 5.49 -11.76 33.32
C ALA A 324 6.20 -10.67 32.51
N PHE A 325 5.49 -10.00 31.61
CA PHE A 325 6.03 -8.86 30.85
C PHE A 325 6.18 -7.59 31.71
N SER A 326 5.29 -7.37 32.67
CA SER A 326 5.28 -6.15 33.49
C SER A 326 6.15 -6.23 34.75
N ALA A 327 6.45 -7.44 35.23
CA ALA A 327 7.18 -7.66 36.49
C ALA A 327 8.72 -7.56 36.39
N ASP A 328 9.28 -7.42 35.19
CA ASP A 328 10.73 -7.38 34.99
C ASP A 328 11.30 -5.96 35.24
N PRO A 329 12.26 -5.77 36.17
CA PRO A 329 12.74 -4.45 36.57
C PRO A 329 13.65 -3.74 35.55
N GLN A 330 14.01 -4.37 34.42
CA GLN A 330 14.96 -3.82 33.44
C GLN A 330 14.36 -2.75 32.50
N ARG A 331 13.51 -1.84 33.02
CA ARG A 331 13.12 -0.62 32.30
C ARG A 331 14.21 0.44 32.35
#